data_AF-A0A9K3I607-F1
#
_entry.id   AF-A0A9K3I607-F1
#
_cell.length_a   1.000
_cell.length_b   1.000
_cell.length_c   1.000
_cell.angle_alpha   90.00
_cell.angle_beta   90.00
_cell.angle_gamma   90.00
#
_symmetry.space_group_name_H-M   'P 1'
#
loop_
_entity.id
_entity.type
_entity.pdbx_description
1 polymer ?
#
loop_
_entity_poly.entity_id
_entity_poly.type
_entity_poly.pdbx_seq_one_letter_code
_entity_poly.pdbx_strand_id
1 'polypeptide(L)' 'MIATFDNTWNSVEWVIAEMIDEPRILEKAASELDFLVGKDRPVQESDLVHLTCIKACVKEALRSGGA' A
#
# COMPACT_ATOMS: atom_id res chain seq x y z
N MET A 1 -18.99 2.20 -15.12
CA MET A 1 -17.58 1.81 -14.89
C MET A 1 -16.75 2.95 -14.27
N ILE A 2 -17.38 3.98 -13.66
CA ILE A 2 -16.67 5.15 -13.11
C ILE A 2 -16.61 5.07 -11.57
N ALA A 3 -17.65 4.55 -10.91
CA ALA A 3 -17.69 4.34 -9.46
C ALA A 3 -16.59 3.42 -8.90
N THR A 4 -15.96 2.58 -9.72
CA THR A 4 -14.85 1.70 -9.29
C THR A 4 -13.50 2.43 -9.26
N PHE A 5 -13.29 3.41 -10.14
CA PHE A 5 -12.04 4.16 -10.21
C PHE A 5 -11.93 5.21 -9.11
N ASP A 6 -13.00 5.96 -8.83
CA ASP A 6 -13.03 6.95 -7.73
C ASP A 6 -12.72 6.29 -6.39
N ASN A 7 -13.35 5.15 -6.09
CA ASN A 7 -13.11 4.41 -4.85
C ASN A 7 -11.66 3.90 -4.73
N THR A 8 -11.04 3.52 -5.84
CA THR A 8 -9.66 3.00 -5.83
C THR A 8 -8.65 4.13 -5.63
N TRP A 9 -8.89 5.29 -6.26
CA TRP A 9 -8.06 6.48 -6.08
C TRP A 9 -8.14 7.02 -4.66
N ASN A 10 -9.36 7.18 -4.12
CA ASN A 10 -9.57 7.62 -2.74
C ASN A 10 -8.93 6.65 -1.72
N SER A 11 -8.97 5.33 -2.01
CA SER A 11 -8.31 4.34 -1.16
C SER A 11 -6.78 4.50 -1.17
N VAL A 12 -6.17 4.77 -2.33
CA VAL A 12 -4.72 4.99 -2.43
C VAL A 12 -4.32 6.27 -1.71
N GLU A 13 -5.06 7.35 -1.89
CA GLU A 13 -4.82 8.62 -1.19
C GLU A 13 -4.88 8.44 0.33
N TRP A 14 -5.87 7.70 0.81
CA TRP A 14 -6.02 7.39 2.23
C TRP A 14 -4.88 6.51 2.76
N VAL A 15 -4.46 5.46 2.02
CA VAL A 15 -3.28 4.66 2.39
C VAL A 15 -2.04 5.56 2.54
N ILE A 16 -1.83 6.47 1.60
CA ILE A 16 -0.67 7.36 1.63
C ILE A 16 -0.78 8.33 2.81
N ALA A 17 -1.97 8.89 3.07
CA ALA A 17 -2.20 9.77 4.21
C ALA A 17 -1.95 9.05 5.56
N GLU A 18 -2.47 7.83 5.73
CA GLU A 18 -2.28 7.00 6.92
C GLU A 18 -0.81 6.63 7.12
N MET A 19 -0.10 6.29 6.04
CA MET A 19 1.34 6.02 6.09
C MET A 19 2.17 7.25 6.47
N ILE A 20 1.75 8.44 6.06
CA ILE A 20 2.40 9.70 6.45
C ILE A 20 2.12 10.03 7.93
N ASP A 21 0.91 9.77 8.41
CA ASP A 21 0.50 10.01 9.80
C ASP A 21 1.22 9.05 10.77
N GLU A 22 1.42 7.79 10.36
CA GLU A 22 2.17 6.79 11.14
C GLU A 22 3.49 6.38 10.44
N PRO A 23 4.60 7.13 10.65
CA PRO A 23 5.87 6.89 9.96
C PRO A 23 6.47 5.50 10.22
N ARG A 24 6.07 4.84 11.32
CA ARG A 24 6.47 3.45 11.61
C ARG A 24 5.93 2.45 10.59
N ILE A 25 4.70 2.65 10.12
CA ILE A 25 4.08 1.80 9.10
C ILE A 25 4.77 2.05 7.76
N LEU A 26 5.06 3.32 7.44
CA LEU A 26 5.79 3.68 6.23
C LEU A 26 7.21 3.10 6.20
N GLU A 27 7.98 3.22 7.29
CA GLU A 27 9.31 2.63 7.40
C GLU A 27 9.28 1.11 7.26
N LYS A 28 8.28 0.46 7.85
CA LYS A 28 8.11 -0.99 7.75
C LYS A 28 7.76 -1.43 6.33
N ALA A 29 6.86 -0.72 5.65
CA ALA A 29 6.51 -0.97 4.26
C ALA A 29 7.70 -0.76 3.33
N ALA A 30 8.47 0.32 3.52
CA ALA A 30 9.68 0.60 2.75
C ALA A 30 10.77 -0.46 2.99
N SER A 31 10.97 -0.88 4.24
CA SER A 31 11.93 -1.93 4.60
C SER A 31 11.54 -3.30 4.04
N GLU A 32 10.24 -3.63 4.08
CA GLU A 32 9.71 -4.85 3.46
C GLU A 32 9.96 -4.86 1.95
N LEU A 33 9.75 -3.72 1.29
CA LEU A 33 9.99 -3.55 -0.14
C LEU A 33 11.47 -3.69 -0.49
N ASP A 34 12.35 -3.04 0.28
CA ASP A 34 13.81 -3.10 0.09
C ASP A 34 14.35 -4.52 0.34
N PHE A 35 13.76 -5.24 1.30
CA PHE A 35 14.17 -6.61 1.62
C PHE A 35 13.73 -7.62 0.56
N LEU A 36 12.50 -7.51 0.04
CA LEU A 36 11.92 -8.48 -0.89
C LEU A 36 12.23 -8.18 -2.36
N VAL A 37 12.23 -6.90 -2.74
CA VAL A 37 12.43 -6.45 -4.12
C VAL A 37 13.81 -5.83 -4.29
N GLY A 38 14.31 -5.10 -3.30
CA GLY A 38 15.53 -4.30 -3.45
C GLY A 38 15.30 -3.08 -4.35
N LYS A 39 16.35 -2.29 -4.59
CA LYS A 39 16.26 -1.02 -5.33
C LYS A 39 16.57 -1.14 -6.82
N ASP A 40 17.04 -2.29 -7.28
CA ASP A 40 17.56 -2.48 -8.64
C ASP A 40 16.47 -2.77 -9.69
N ARG A 41 15.24 -3.08 -9.28
CA ARG A 41 14.15 -3.41 -10.21
C ARG A 41 12.77 -2.95 -9.73
N PRO A 42 11.82 -2.69 -10.65
CA PRO A 42 10.44 -2.46 -10.28
C PRO A 42 9.78 -3.72 -9.70
N VAL A 43 8.81 -3.51 -8.81
CA VAL A 43 7.99 -4.56 -8.18
C VAL A 43 7.31 -5.42 -9.23
N GLN A 44 7.37 -6.74 -9.07
CA GLN A 44 6.67 -7.70 -9.93
C GLN A 44 5.43 -8.26 -9.22
N GLU A 45 4.48 -8.80 -9.99
CA GLU A 45 3.28 -9.42 -9.40
C GLU A 45 3.60 -10.61 -8.49
N SER A 46 4.68 -11.35 -8.76
CA SER A 46 5.17 -12.41 -7.89
C SER A 46 5.59 -11.89 -6.50
N ASP A 47 6.11 -10.67 -6.44
CA ASP A 47 6.58 -10.05 -5.19
C ASP A 47 5.39 -9.58 -4.34
N LEU A 48 4.27 -9.20 -4.98
CA LEU A 48 3.02 -8.83 -4.28
C LEU A 48 2.53 -9.92 -3.34
N VAL A 49 2.86 -11.19 -3.58
CA VAL A 49 2.48 -12.30 -2.68
C VAL A 49 3.19 -12.17 -1.33
N HIS A 50 4.40 -11.61 -1.30
CA HIS A 50 5.24 -11.52 -0.10
C HIS A 50 5.12 -10.16 0.62
N LEU A 51 4.63 -9.12 -0.05
CA LEU A 51 4.41 -7.78 0.50
C LEU A 51 3.23 -7.74 1.48
N THR A 52 3.44 -8.25 2.69
CA THR A 52 2.40 -8.47 3.70
C THR A 52 2.02 -7.17 4.40
N CYS A 53 2.98 -6.32 4.71
CA CYS A 53 2.76 -5.01 5.31
C CYS A 53 1.98 -4.10 4.36
N ILE A 54 2.41 -4.02 3.09
CA ILE A 54 1.71 -3.20 2.09
C ILE A 54 0.28 -3.71 1.87
N LYS A 55 0.08 -5.03 1.78
CA LYS A 55 -1.28 -5.61 1.68
C LYS A 55 -2.15 -5.32 2.90
N ALA A 56 -1.57 -5.30 4.09
CA ALA A 56 -2.31 -4.95 5.31
C ALA A 56 -2.76 -3.48 5.27
N CYS A 57 -1.91 -2.56 4.81
CA CYS A 57 -2.25 -1.14 4.68
C CYS A 57 -3.38 -0.92 3.67
N VAL A 58 -3.33 -1.58 2.51
CA VAL A 58 -4.39 -1.52 1.51
C VAL A 58 -5.70 -2.10 2.04
N LYS A 59 -5.64 -3.25 2.73
CA LYS A 59 -6.84 -3.82 3.39
C LYS A 59 -7.44 -2.87 4.41
N GLU A 60 -6.59 -2.20 5.17
CA GLU A 60 -7.03 -1.26 6.20
C GLU A 60 -7.71 -0.03 5.60
N ALA A 61 -7.16 0.53 4.52
CA ALA A 61 -7.80 1.62 3.81
C ALA A 61 -9.16 1.23 3.18
N LEU A 62 -9.26 0.01 2.65
CA LEU A 62 -10.54 -0.52 2.18
C LEU A 62 -11.53 -0.77 3.32
N ARG A 63 -11.04 -1.07 4.53
CA ARG A 63 -11.85 -1.30 5.74
C ARG A 63 -12.33 -0.01 6.39
N SER A 64 -11.46 1.00 6.48
CA SER A 64 -11.79 2.32 7.01
C SER A 64 -12.75 3.08 6.10
N GLY A 65 -12.93 2.62 4.86
CA GLY A 65 -13.81 3.24 3.90
C GLY A 65 -13.24 4.59 3.50
N GLY A 66 -12.36 4.59 2.51
CA GLY A 66 -12.07 5.79 1.74
C GLY A 66 -13.35 6.26 1.04
N ALA A 67 -14.17 6.99 1.78
CA ALA A 67 -15.33 7.72 1.27
C ALA A 67 -14.86 9.05 0.69
#